data_AF-A0A9W7PYS7-F1
#
_entry.id   AF-A0A9W7PYS7-F1
#
_cell.length_a   1.000
_cell.length_b   1.000
_cell.length_c   1.000
_cell.angle_alpha   90.00
_cell.angle_beta   90.00
_cell.angle_gamma   90.00
#
_symmetry.space_group_name_H-M   'P 1'
#
loop_
_entity.id
_entity.type
_entity.pdbx_description
1 polymer ?
#
loop_
_entity_poly.entity_id
_entity_poly.type
_entity_poly.pdbx_seq_one_letter_code
_entity_poly.pdbx_strand_id
1 'polypeptide(L)' 'MKKQYDEMFKKQCVELVIKEGRTISSIQREFDLGHGTLNAWIKKYPSPLLDSERTDMEELRSLRREIQALK' A
#
# COMPACT_ATOMS: atom_id res chain seq x y z
N MET A 1 -11.36 12.09 19.06
CA MET A 1 -9.90 12.24 19.25
C MET A 1 -9.19 11.86 17.97
N LYS A 2 -8.31 12.72 17.41
CA LYS A 2 -7.47 12.35 16.26
C LYS A 2 -6.34 11.47 16.78
N LYS A 3 -6.28 10.19 16.41
CA LYS A 3 -5.08 9.37 16.61
C LYS A 3 -3.93 10.06 15.88
N GLN A 4 -3.02 10.71 16.60
CA GLN A 4 -1.80 11.23 16.02
C GLN A 4 -0.83 10.07 15.88
N TYR A 5 -0.61 9.65 14.64
CA TYR A 5 0.44 8.69 14.33
C TYR A 5 1.77 9.44 14.21
N ASP A 6 2.81 8.91 14.84
CA ASP A 6 4.17 9.43 14.73
C ASP A 6 4.63 9.49 13.29
N GLU A 7 5.40 10.53 12.94
CA GLU A 7 5.94 10.66 11.59
C GLU A 7 6.88 9.51 11.22
N MET A 8 7.65 8.99 12.19
CA MET A 8 8.45 7.78 11.98
C MET A 8 7.59 6.58 11.60
N PHE A 9 6.46 6.41 12.28
CA PHE A 9 5.54 5.32 12.01
C PHE A 9 4.89 5.43 10.62
N LYS A 10 4.49 6.64 10.22
CA LYS A 10 3.96 6.90 8.87
C LYS A 10 4.98 6.55 7.79
N LYS A 11 6.23 7.00 7.96
CA LYS A 11 7.32 6.71 7.02
C LYS A 11 7.60 5.22 6.94
N GLN A 12 7.69 4.52 8.09
CA GLN A 12 7.91 3.08 8.13
C GLN A 12 6.82 2.31 7.36
N CYS A 13 5.54 2.66 7.55
CA CYS A 13 4.45 2.00 6.83
C CYS A 13 4.53 2.25 5.31
N VAL A 14 4.84 3.47 4.89
CA VAL A 14 4.99 3.82 3.47
C VAL A 14 6.21 3.12 2.87
N GLU A 15 7.30 3.02 3.63
CA GLU A 15 8.54 2.35 3.23
C GLU A 15 8.36 0.84 3.08
N LEU A 16 7.59 0.18 3.96
CA LEU A 16 7.24 -1.23 3.81
C LEU A 16 6.41 -1.49 2.54
N VAL A 17 5.53 -0.57 2.16
CA VAL A 17 4.76 -0.70 0.92
C VAL A 17 5.67 -0.49 -0.29
N ILE A 18 6.52 0.54 -0.28
CA ILE A 18 7.33 0.94 -1.45
C ILE A 18 8.58 0.07 -1.62
N LYS A 19 9.31 -0.23 -0.53
CA LYS A 19 10.58 -0.97 -0.59
C LYS A 19 10.38 -2.48 -0.52
N GLU A 20 9.47 -2.95 0.34
CA GLU A 20 9.22 -4.40 0.44
C GLU A 20 8.09 -4.89 -0.48
N GLY A 21 7.43 -4.00 -1.22
CA GLY A 21 6.31 -4.36 -2.12
C GLY A 21 5.11 -4.93 -1.36
N ARG A 22 4.98 -4.64 -0.05
CA ARG A 22 3.87 -5.17 0.74
C ARG A 22 2.57 -4.50 0.36
N THR A 23 1.51 -5.29 0.26
CA THR A 23 0.18 -4.75 -0.05
C THR A 23 -0.33 -3.85 1.08
N ILE A 24 -0.97 -2.74 0.70
CA ILE A 24 -1.61 -1.77 1.61
C ILE A 24 -2.52 -2.51 2.62
N SER A 25 -3.31 -3.49 2.16
CA SER A 25 -4.21 -4.28 3.00
C SER A 25 -3.53 -5.22 3.99
N SER A 26 -2.28 -5.61 3.74
CA SER A 26 -1.48 -6.39 4.70
C SER A 26 -1.03 -5.49 5.84
N ILE A 27 -0.38 -4.37 5.50
CA ILE A 27 0.07 -3.37 6.47
C ILE A 27 -1.12 -2.83 7.28
N GLN A 28 -2.27 -2.60 6.64
CA GLN A 28 -3.46 -2.15 7.34
C GLN A 28 -3.95 -3.15 8.40
N ARG A 29 -3.93 -4.45 8.11
CA ARG A 29 -4.32 -5.48 9.08
C ARG A 29 -3.26 -5.70 10.16
N GLU A 30 -1.99 -5.63 9.79
CA GLU A 30 -0.85 -5.83 10.69
C GLU A 30 -0.73 -4.70 11.73
N PHE A 31 -1.00 -3.47 11.31
CA PHE A 31 -0.87 -2.27 12.15
C PHE A 31 -2.22 -1.66 12.60
N ASP A 32 -3.33 -2.37 12.37
CA ASP A 32 -4.70 -1.92 12.67
C ASP A 32 -4.99 -0.49 12.14
N LEU A 33 -4.58 -0.24 10.89
CA LEU A 33 -4.77 1.06 10.25
C LEU A 33 -6.11 1.11 9.53
N GLY A 34 -6.77 2.27 9.63
CA GLY A 34 -8.01 2.54 8.90
C GLY A 34 -7.83 2.40 7.39
N HIS A 35 -8.91 1.95 6.73
CA HIS A 35 -8.94 1.62 5.29
C HIS A 35 -8.49 2.78 4.36
N GLY A 36 -8.49 4.03 4.83
CA GLY A 36 -8.01 5.20 4.08
C GLY A 36 -6.73 5.86 4.61
N THR A 37 -6.22 5.44 5.77
CA THR A 37 -5.13 6.14 6.46
C THR A 37 -3.79 5.96 5.73
N LEU A 38 -3.44 4.72 5.41
CA LEU A 38 -2.18 4.41 4.72
C LEU A 38 -2.17 4.96 3.28
N ASN A 39 -3.30 4.88 2.59
CA ASN A 39 -3.45 5.46 1.25
C ASN A 39 -3.26 6.99 1.27
N ALA A 40 -3.76 7.68 2.29
CA ALA A 40 -3.54 9.11 2.46
C ALA A 40 -2.06 9.46 2.72
N TRP A 41 -1.33 8.61 3.45
CA TRP A 41 0.12 8.80 3.66
C TRP A 41 0.89 8.56 2.38
N ILE A 42 0.64 7.46 1.69
CA ILE A 42 1.23 7.13 0.40
C ILE A 42 1.05 8.29 -0.59
N LYS A 43 -0.17 8.85 -0.71
CA LYS A 43 -0.44 10.02 -1.55
C LYS A 43 0.29 11.29 -1.10
N LYS A 44 0.53 11.44 0.20
CA LYS A 44 1.22 12.61 0.79
C LYS A 44 2.74 12.51 0.65
N TYR A 45 3.29 11.31 0.50
CA TYR A 45 4.71 11.08 0.22
C TYR A 45 4.87 10.71 -1.26
N PRO A 46 4.86 11.69 -2.19
CA PRO A 46 5.10 11.41 -3.61
C PRO A 46 6.53 10.89 -3.76
N SER A 47 6.65 9.58 -3.89
CA SER A 47 7.87 8.92 -4.33
C SER A 47 7.65 8.46 -5.76
N PRO A 48 8.60 8.67 -6.70
CA PRO A 48 8.49 8.18 -8.07
C PRO A 48 8.27 6.65 -8.15
N LEU A 49 8.60 5.91 -7.09
CA LEU A 49 8.34 4.47 -6.98
C LEU A 49 6.84 4.12 -6.84
N LEU A 50 6.00 5.04 -6.35
CA LEU A 50 4.58 4.77 -6.10
C LEU A 50 3.74 4.74 -7.37
N ASP A 51 4.09 5.51 -8.40
CA ASP A 51 3.40 5.43 -9.69
C ASP A 51 3.72 4.11 -10.41
N SER A 52 4.92 3.56 -10.22
CA SER A 52 5.26 2.22 -10.73
C SER A 52 4.47 1.13 -9.99
N GLU A 53 4.55 1.10 -8.66
CA GLU A 53 3.92 0.06 -7.82
C GLU A 53 2.38 0.03 -7.92
N ARG A 54 1.74 1.18 -8.14
CA ARG A 54 0.28 1.23 -8.37
C ARG A 54 -0.09 0.48 -9.64
N THR A 55 0.72 0.64 -10.67
CA THR A 55 0.58 -0.02 -11.97
C THR A 55 0.86 -1.52 -11.79
N ASP A 56 1.93 -1.87 -11.07
CA ASP A 56 2.31 -3.25 -10.80
C ASP A 56 1.24 -4.03 -10.01
N MET A 57 0.61 -3.40 -9.00
CA MET A 57 -0.46 -4.03 -8.23
C MET A 57 -1.72 -4.29 -9.07
N GLU A 58 -2.05 -3.37 -10.00
CA GLU A 58 -3.21 -3.45 -10.87
C GLU A 58 -3.00 -4.51 -11.97
N GLU A 59 -1.79 -4.61 -12.49
CA GLU A 59 -1.34 -5.68 -13.38
C GLU A 59 -1.36 -7.04 -12.69
N LEU A 60 -0.84 -7.16 -11.46
CA LEU A 60 -0.85 -8.40 -10.70
C LEU A 60 -2.28 -8.89 -10.43
N ARG A 61 -3.21 -7.96 -10.20
CA ARG A 61 -4.64 -8.26 -10.03
C ARG A 61 -5.29 -8.76 -11.31
N SER A 62 -4.94 -8.15 -12.44
CA SER A 62 -5.43 -8.54 -13.76
C SER A 62 -4.90 -9.92 -14.17
N LEU A 63 -3.59 -10.14 -14.02
CA LEU A 63 -2.94 -11.43 -14.28
C LEU A 63 -3.53 -12.56 -13.42
N ARG A 64 -3.78 -12.29 -12.13
CA ARG A 64 -4.43 -13.27 -11.24
C ARG A 64 -5.84 -13.63 -11.68
N ARG A 65 -6.60 -12.69 -12.26
CA ARG A 65 -7.94 -12.99 -12.81
C ARG A 65 -7.85 -13.83 -14.07
N GLU A 66 -6.91 -13.52 -14.95
CA GLU A 66 -6.73 -14.24 -16.22
C GLU A 66 -6.30 -15.69 -16.00
N ILE A 67 -5.37 -15.94 -15.07
CA ILE A 67 -5.00 -17.31 -14.65
C ILE A 67 -6.21 -18.08 -14.11
N GLN A 68 -7.12 -17.39 -13.41
CA GLN A 68 -8.31 -18.03 -12.82
C GLN A 68 -9.40 -18.32 -13.87
N ALA A 69 -9.47 -17.53 -14.95
CA ALA A 69 -10.40 -17.72 -16.06
C ALA A 69 -9.95 -18.82 -17.04
N LEU A 70 -8.65 -19.12 -17.08
CA LEU A 70 -8.05 -20.18 -17.92
C LEU A 70 -8.04 -21.56 -17.24
N LYS A 71 -8.70 -21.70 -16.09
CA LYS A 71 -8.74 -22.92 -15.28
C LYS A 71 -10.14 -23.54 -15.31
#